data_AF-A0A6M8B7L0-F1
#
_entry.id   AF-A0A6M8B7L0-F1
#
_cell.length_a   1.000
_cell.length_b   1.000
_cell.length_c   1.000
_cell.angle_alpha   90.00
_cell.angle_beta   90.00
_cell.angle_gamma   90.00
#
_symmetry.space_group_name_H-M   'P 1'
#
loop_
_entity.id
_entity.type
_entity.pdbx_description
1 polymer ?
#
loop_
_entity_poly.entity_id
_entity_poly.type
_entity_poly.pdbx_seq_one_letter_code
_entity_poly.pdbx_strand_id
1 'polypeptide(L)'
;MSDQDSIAFWAHWAAANPAKDPFLASLIPRWDQLIGYDPLTGPREMTDPIPWAEMAPEIPDDPRLIEQSRTELAEAISQALNHAAFEALVDLTIHDGAALEMSATQLDARIDQVTEPLARVALTEAMPVNRATQVTWLIAWWIQDPSPTVVPPPPFATAAPGTYPPPPWEPDQAPRPQWMRQLLATWARQRAETTPT
;
A
#
# COMPACT_ATOMS: atom_id res chain seq x y z
N MET A 1 21.14 5.47 15.76
CA MET A 1 20.62 6.82 15.47
C MET A 1 19.21 6.92 16.05
N SER A 2 18.71 8.09 16.46
CA SER A 2 17.30 8.18 16.87
C SER A 2 16.37 8.14 15.65
N ASP A 3 15.09 7.84 15.82
CA ASP A 3 14.13 7.88 14.71
C ASP A 3 14.09 9.27 14.05
N GLN A 4 14.09 10.34 14.86
CA GLN A 4 14.05 11.72 14.38
C GLN A 4 15.31 12.10 13.59
N ASP A 5 16.49 11.68 14.05
CA ASP A 5 17.73 11.89 13.30
C ASP A 5 17.73 11.12 11.97
N SER A 6 17.13 9.92 11.95
CA SER A 6 17.02 9.07 10.76
C SER A 6 16.06 9.67 9.73
N ILE A 7 14.90 10.15 10.18
CA ILE A 7 13.93 10.87 9.34
C ILE A 7 14.59 12.12 8.76
N ALA A 8 15.28 12.92 9.59
CA ALA A 8 15.96 14.14 9.14
C ALA A 8 17.06 13.85 8.11
N PHE A 9 17.87 12.81 8.33
CA PHE A 9 18.86 12.33 7.38
C PHE A 9 18.22 12.00 6.02
N TRP A 10 17.18 11.17 6.02
CA TRP A 10 16.52 10.74 4.79
C TRP A 10 15.78 11.88 4.09
N ALA A 11 15.15 12.79 4.83
CA ALA A 11 14.52 13.97 4.27
C ALA A 11 15.54 14.86 3.55
N HIS A 12 16.71 15.09 4.17
CA HIS A 12 17.79 15.84 3.56
C HIS A 12 18.35 15.13 2.32
N TRP A 13 18.62 13.83 2.43
CA TRP A 13 19.14 13.03 1.33
C TRP A 13 18.18 13.02 0.12
N ALA A 14 16.89 12.81 0.35
CA ALA A 14 15.88 12.75 -0.70
C ALA A 14 15.65 14.13 -1.35
N ALA A 15 15.72 15.21 -0.57
CA ALA A 15 15.68 16.58 -1.09
C ALA A 15 16.91 16.91 -1.95
N ALA A 16 18.09 16.40 -1.60
CA ALA A 16 19.32 16.55 -2.39
C ALA A 16 19.33 15.67 -3.65
N ASN A 17 18.59 14.56 -3.65
CA ASN A 17 18.59 13.55 -4.72
C ASN A 17 17.18 13.20 -5.24
N PRO A 18 16.32 14.17 -5.60
CA PRO A 18 14.90 13.91 -5.87
C PRO A 18 14.67 13.00 -7.08
N ALA A 19 15.59 12.98 -8.05
CA ALA A 19 15.51 12.11 -9.22
C ALA A 19 15.95 10.67 -8.96
N LYS A 20 16.69 10.42 -7.86
CA LYS A 20 17.15 9.06 -7.53
C LYS A 20 16.00 8.20 -7.02
N ASP A 21 15.11 8.80 -6.24
CA ASP A 21 13.93 8.13 -5.73
C ASP A 21 12.79 9.15 -5.56
N PRO A 22 12.00 9.40 -6.63
CA PRO A 22 10.89 10.36 -6.57
C PRO A 22 9.81 9.97 -5.55
N PHE A 23 9.69 8.68 -5.25
CA PHE A 23 8.75 8.14 -4.26
C PHE A 23 9.17 8.57 -2.85
N LEU A 24 10.41 8.30 -2.46
CA LEU A 24 10.94 8.74 -1.17
C LEU A 24 10.99 10.27 -1.06
N ALA A 25 11.38 10.97 -2.14
CA ALA A 25 11.43 12.43 -2.18
C ALA A 25 10.05 13.09 -1.98
N SER A 26 8.97 12.41 -2.39
CA SER A 26 7.60 12.90 -2.17
C SER A 26 7.08 12.60 -0.76
N LEU A 27 7.44 11.46 -0.18
CA LEU A 27 6.81 10.97 1.05
C LEU A 27 7.53 11.41 2.32
N ILE A 28 8.86 11.24 2.37
CA ILE A 28 9.63 11.44 3.60
C ILE A 28 9.45 12.85 4.19
N PRO A 29 9.48 13.95 3.41
CA PRO A 29 9.33 15.30 3.96
C PRO A 29 7.98 15.57 4.64
N ARG A 30 6.96 14.74 4.37
CA ARG A 30 5.62 14.84 4.96
C ARG A 30 5.23 13.61 5.78
N TRP A 31 6.17 12.70 6.07
CA TRP A 31 5.86 11.44 6.75
C TRP A 31 5.19 11.66 8.10
N ASP A 32 5.77 12.55 8.91
CA ASP A 32 5.23 12.93 10.21
C ASP A 32 3.77 13.41 10.12
N GLN A 33 3.44 14.19 9.08
CA GLN A 33 2.06 14.63 8.85
C GLN A 33 1.13 13.47 8.49
N LEU A 34 1.62 12.48 7.75
CA LEU A 34 0.84 11.31 7.36
C LEU A 34 0.53 10.41 8.55
N ILE A 35 1.47 10.21 9.48
CA ILE A 35 1.23 9.36 10.65
C ILE A 35 0.59 10.10 11.83
N GLY A 36 0.11 11.33 11.61
CA GLY A 36 -0.48 12.17 12.66
C GLY A 36 0.52 12.53 13.77
N TYR A 37 1.81 12.61 13.44
CA TYR A 37 2.83 13.10 14.35
C TYR A 37 2.94 14.62 14.22
N ASP A 38 2.52 15.31 15.28
CA ASP A 38 2.78 16.72 15.49
C ASP A 38 3.69 16.87 16.73
N PRO A 39 4.92 17.42 16.57
CA PRO A 39 5.86 17.67 17.67
C PRO A 39 5.29 18.54 18.80
N LEU A 40 4.24 19.32 18.53
CA LEU A 40 3.67 20.30 19.45
C LEU A 40 2.43 19.81 20.21
N THR A 41 1.74 18.75 19.75
CA THR A 41 0.44 18.34 20.33
C THR A 41 0.43 16.97 20.99
N GLY A 42 1.31 16.03 20.62
CA GLY A 42 1.37 14.66 21.18
C GLY A 42 0.05 13.87 21.08
N PRO A 43 -0.02 12.63 21.62
CA PRO A 43 0.67 11.44 21.10
C PRO A 43 0.19 11.07 19.68
N ARG A 44 0.92 10.16 19.01
CA ARG A 44 0.61 9.70 17.65
C ARG A 44 -0.82 9.11 17.58
N GLU A 45 -1.60 9.51 16.57
CA GLU A 45 -2.88 8.86 16.26
C GLU A 45 -2.67 7.44 15.72
N MET A 46 -1.49 7.15 15.16
CA MET A 46 -1.09 5.85 14.62
C MET A 46 0.30 5.41 15.09
N THR A 47 0.51 4.11 15.26
CA THR A 47 1.86 3.57 15.46
C THR A 47 2.65 3.74 14.18
N ASP A 48 3.82 4.38 14.24
CA ASP A 48 4.70 4.53 13.08
C ASP A 48 5.16 3.15 12.62
N PRO A 49 4.84 2.74 11.38
CA PRO A 49 5.15 1.40 10.89
C PRO A 49 6.61 1.26 10.47
N ILE A 50 7.38 2.37 10.43
CA ILE A 50 8.77 2.36 9.96
C ILE A 50 9.72 2.33 11.16
N PRO A 51 10.59 1.32 11.26
CA PRO A 51 11.66 1.30 12.26
C PRO A 51 12.80 2.22 11.80
N TRP A 52 12.59 3.54 11.91
CA TRP A 52 13.47 4.56 11.34
C TRP A 52 14.93 4.42 11.73
N ALA A 53 15.21 4.10 12.99
CA ALA A 53 16.57 3.85 13.46
C ALA A 53 17.28 2.67 12.75
N GLU A 54 16.54 1.65 12.31
CA GLU A 54 17.08 0.49 11.58
C GLU A 54 17.22 0.77 10.09
N MET A 55 16.39 1.66 9.55
CA MET A 55 16.39 2.03 8.14
C MET A 55 17.50 3.01 7.76
N ALA A 56 18.37 3.40 8.69
CA ALA A 56 19.41 4.38 8.43
C ALA A 56 20.78 3.72 8.20
N PRO A 57 21.63 4.30 7.33
CA PRO A 57 22.94 3.73 7.07
C PRO A 57 23.80 3.78 8.34
N GLU A 58 24.46 2.67 8.65
CA GLU A 58 25.39 2.59 9.78
C GLU A 58 26.55 3.60 9.66
N ILE A 59 26.94 3.91 8.41
CA ILE A 59 27.96 4.91 8.08
C ILE A 59 27.31 5.93 7.11
N PRO A 60 26.91 7.12 7.60
CA PRO A 60 26.13 8.10 6.84
C PRO A 60 26.82 8.70 5.60
N ASP A 61 28.12 8.49 5.44
CA ASP A 61 28.92 8.98 4.31
C ASP A 61 29.32 7.88 3.32
N ASP A 62 29.00 6.60 3.59
CA ASP A 62 29.30 5.50 2.66
C ASP A 62 28.20 5.40 1.58
N PRO A 63 28.51 5.69 0.30
CA PRO A 63 27.50 5.68 -0.75
C PRO A 63 26.83 4.32 -0.98
N ARG A 64 27.51 3.20 -0.64
CA ARG A 64 26.95 1.86 -0.82
C ARG A 64 25.92 1.55 0.25
N LEU A 65 26.21 1.89 1.50
CA LEU A 65 25.28 1.71 2.62
C LEU A 65 24.07 2.62 2.46
N ILE A 66 24.28 3.87 2.01
CA ILE A 66 23.17 4.77 1.68
C ILE A 66 22.25 4.14 0.63
N GLU A 67 22.79 3.59 -0.47
CA GLU A 67 21.97 2.98 -1.52
C GLU A 67 21.23 1.71 -1.06
N GLN A 68 21.88 0.90 -0.21
CA GLN A 68 21.26 -0.26 0.40
C GLN A 68 20.10 0.15 1.31
N SER A 69 20.36 0.99 2.31
CA SER A 69 19.34 1.43 3.28
C SER A 69 18.22 2.23 2.59
N ARG A 70 18.51 2.94 1.49
CA ARG A 70 17.48 3.58 0.65
C ARG A 70 16.51 2.56 0.08
N THR A 71 17.04 1.46 -0.45
CA THR A 71 16.23 0.39 -1.05
C THR A 71 15.37 -0.29 0.01
N GLU A 72 15.96 -0.58 1.17
CA GLU A 72 15.25 -1.16 2.33
C GLU A 72 14.16 -0.22 2.85
N LEU A 73 14.44 1.09 2.95
CA LEU A 73 13.46 2.10 3.35
C LEU A 73 12.31 2.22 2.34
N ALA A 74 12.62 2.24 1.04
CA ALA A 74 11.60 2.29 -0.01
C ALA A 74 10.69 1.06 0.04
N GLU A 75 11.24 -0.11 0.33
CA GLU A 75 10.48 -1.34 0.52
C GLU A 75 9.62 -1.27 1.79
N ALA A 76 10.16 -0.85 2.93
CA ALA A 76 9.42 -0.71 4.18
C ALA A 76 8.24 0.27 4.06
N ILE A 77 8.46 1.45 3.47
CA ILE A 77 7.40 2.43 3.23
C ILE A 77 6.36 1.87 2.25
N SER A 78 6.81 1.17 1.21
CA SER A 78 5.89 0.52 0.27
C SER A 78 5.02 -0.51 0.98
N GLN A 79 5.59 -1.36 1.83
CA GLN A 79 4.84 -2.35 2.60
C GLN A 79 3.82 -1.68 3.53
N ALA A 80 4.20 -0.62 4.25
CA ALA A 80 3.30 0.13 5.13
C ALA A 80 2.10 0.74 4.37
N LEU A 81 2.35 1.43 3.26
CA LEU A 81 1.31 2.04 2.43
C LEU A 81 0.35 0.99 1.85
N ASN A 82 0.90 -0.13 1.39
CA ASN A 82 0.10 -1.20 0.82
C ASN A 82 -0.75 -1.92 1.87
N HIS A 83 -0.21 -2.12 3.06
CA HIS A 83 -0.95 -2.71 4.17
C HIS A 83 -2.15 -1.84 4.54
N ALA A 84 -1.91 -0.54 4.73
CA ALA A 84 -2.97 0.42 5.01
C ALA A 84 -4.04 0.46 3.90
N ALA A 85 -3.61 0.46 2.63
CA ALA A 85 -4.52 0.40 1.49
C ALA A 85 -5.40 -0.87 1.52
N PHE A 86 -4.80 -2.01 1.82
CA PHE A 86 -5.48 -3.29 1.90
C PHE A 86 -6.51 -3.31 3.03
N GLU A 87 -6.14 -2.89 4.25
CA GLU A 87 -7.05 -2.82 5.38
C GLU A 87 -8.25 -1.90 5.08
N ALA A 88 -7.98 -0.70 4.53
CA ALA A 88 -9.05 0.22 4.13
C ALA A 88 -9.97 -0.41 3.08
N LEU A 89 -9.43 -1.12 2.08
CA LEU A 89 -10.22 -1.81 1.07
C LEU A 89 -11.08 -2.94 1.67
N VAL A 90 -10.56 -3.69 2.65
CA VAL A 90 -11.31 -4.70 3.39
C VAL A 90 -12.47 -4.05 4.14
N ASP A 91 -12.23 -2.99 4.90
CA ASP A 91 -13.26 -2.26 5.67
C ASP A 91 -14.33 -1.64 4.77
N LEU A 92 -13.96 -1.19 3.57
CA LEU A 92 -14.89 -0.64 2.60
C LEU A 92 -15.79 -1.71 1.96
N THR A 93 -15.34 -2.97 1.92
CA THR A 93 -15.99 -4.05 1.16
C THR A 93 -16.59 -5.15 2.03
N ILE A 94 -16.25 -5.19 3.31
CA ILE A 94 -16.74 -6.16 4.30
C ILE A 94 -17.32 -5.41 5.51
N HIS A 95 -18.49 -5.84 5.97
CA HIS A 95 -19.10 -5.35 7.20
C HIS A 95 -19.67 -6.53 7.98
N ASP A 96 -19.33 -6.64 9.26
CA ASP A 96 -19.76 -7.73 10.15
C ASP A 96 -19.53 -9.14 9.54
N GLY A 97 -18.39 -9.32 8.86
CA GLY A 97 -18.02 -10.57 8.19
C GLY A 97 -18.78 -10.87 6.89
N ALA A 98 -19.68 -9.97 6.46
CA ALA A 98 -20.42 -10.09 5.22
C ALA A 98 -19.87 -9.18 4.12
N ALA A 99 -19.84 -9.69 2.89
CA ALA A 99 -19.51 -8.90 1.72
C ALA A 99 -20.58 -7.83 1.44
N LEU A 100 -20.15 -6.59 1.26
CA LEU A 100 -21.03 -5.48 0.92
C LEU A 100 -21.40 -5.51 -0.57
N GLU A 101 -22.69 -5.53 -0.86
CA GLU A 101 -23.22 -5.36 -2.21
C GLU A 101 -23.24 -3.89 -2.61
N MET A 102 -22.48 -3.56 -3.65
CA MET A 102 -22.41 -2.24 -4.26
C MET A 102 -21.86 -2.35 -5.68
N SER A 103 -22.04 -1.32 -6.49
CA SER A 103 -21.40 -1.23 -7.82
C SER A 103 -19.92 -0.85 -7.72
N ALA A 104 -19.14 -1.12 -8.77
CA ALA A 104 -17.74 -0.71 -8.87
C ALA A 104 -17.57 0.82 -8.74
N THR A 105 -18.50 1.60 -9.30
CA THR A 105 -18.50 3.07 -9.16
C THR A 105 -18.75 3.52 -7.72
N GLN A 106 -19.59 2.81 -6.98
CA GLN A 106 -19.78 3.10 -5.56
C GLN A 106 -18.55 2.75 -4.73
N LEU A 107 -17.85 1.67 -5.06
CA LEU A 107 -16.56 1.32 -4.46
C LEU A 107 -15.53 2.42 -4.74
N ASP A 108 -15.37 2.86 -5.99
CA ASP A 108 -14.46 3.95 -6.34
C ASP A 108 -14.77 5.24 -5.56
N ALA A 109 -16.05 5.62 -5.47
CA ALA A 109 -16.47 6.81 -4.72
C ALA A 109 -16.17 6.68 -3.21
N ARG A 110 -16.20 5.47 -2.65
CA ARG A 110 -15.83 5.21 -1.25
C ARG A 110 -14.31 5.24 -1.05
N ILE A 111 -13.54 4.73 -2.02
CA ILE A 111 -12.07 4.82 -2.00
C ILE A 111 -11.64 6.29 -1.97
N ASP A 112 -12.30 7.16 -2.72
CA ASP A 112 -12.01 8.60 -2.72
C ASP A 112 -12.34 9.29 -1.36
N GLN A 113 -13.08 8.63 -0.47
CA GLN A 113 -13.47 9.13 0.85
C GLN A 113 -12.63 8.55 1.99
N VAL A 114 -11.61 7.72 1.69
CA VAL A 114 -10.71 7.16 2.70
C VAL A 114 -9.98 8.30 3.41
N THR A 115 -10.12 8.35 4.73
CA THR A 115 -9.54 9.39 5.59
C THR A 115 -8.27 8.94 6.29
N GLU A 116 -8.04 7.63 6.43
CA GLU A 116 -6.79 7.10 6.97
C GLU A 116 -5.64 7.55 6.05
N PRO A 117 -4.65 8.31 6.56
CA PRO A 117 -3.68 8.99 5.71
C PRO A 117 -2.82 8.09 4.82
N LEU A 118 -2.33 6.94 5.32
CA LEU A 118 -1.45 6.05 4.57
C LEU A 118 -2.22 5.36 3.43
N ALA A 119 -3.41 4.84 3.72
CA ALA A 119 -4.33 4.27 2.75
C ALA A 119 -4.77 5.31 1.73
N ARG A 120 -5.05 6.55 2.16
CA ARG A 120 -5.39 7.64 1.24
C ARG A 120 -4.25 7.90 0.26
N VAL A 121 -3.00 8.04 0.74
CA VAL A 121 -1.83 8.19 -0.13
C VAL A 121 -1.74 7.02 -1.11
N ALA A 122 -1.87 5.79 -0.61
CA ALA A 122 -1.74 4.60 -1.43
C ALA A 122 -2.83 4.45 -2.50
N LEU A 123 -4.08 4.75 -2.14
CA LEU A 123 -5.25 4.52 -2.99
C LEU A 123 -5.58 5.71 -3.92
N THR A 124 -5.18 6.93 -3.55
CA THR A 124 -5.56 8.16 -4.26
C THR A 124 -4.39 8.88 -4.91
N GLU A 125 -3.21 8.83 -4.30
CA GLU A 125 -2.00 9.46 -4.86
C GLU A 125 -1.19 8.47 -5.74
N ALA A 126 -1.64 7.20 -5.81
CA ALA A 126 -1.09 6.13 -6.64
C ALA A 126 0.39 5.80 -6.33
N MET A 127 0.76 5.81 -5.04
CA MET A 127 2.10 5.49 -4.55
C MET A 127 2.06 4.30 -3.58
N PRO A 128 2.91 3.26 -3.69
CA PRO A 128 3.87 3.01 -4.76
C PRO A 128 3.23 2.38 -6.01
N VAL A 129 2.02 1.85 -5.89
CA VAL A 129 1.28 1.21 -6.99
C VAL A 129 -0.09 1.83 -7.15
N ASN A 130 -0.64 1.75 -8.36
CA ASN A 130 -1.93 2.36 -8.65
C ASN A 130 -3.10 1.61 -7.99
N ARG A 131 -4.24 2.31 -7.87
CA ARG A 131 -5.49 1.80 -7.32
C ARG A 131 -5.94 0.47 -7.96
N ALA A 132 -5.82 0.34 -9.28
CA ALA A 132 -6.25 -0.87 -9.98
C ALA A 132 -5.44 -2.10 -9.54
N THR A 133 -4.13 -1.94 -9.33
CA THR A 133 -3.27 -2.96 -8.72
C THR A 133 -3.78 -3.33 -7.33
N GLN A 134 -4.00 -2.36 -6.44
CA GLN A 134 -4.49 -2.61 -5.08
C GLN A 134 -5.81 -3.40 -5.06
N VAL A 135 -6.78 -2.99 -5.87
CA VAL A 135 -8.09 -3.66 -5.96
C VAL A 135 -7.95 -5.07 -6.57
N THR A 136 -6.99 -5.29 -7.46
CA THR A 136 -6.68 -6.63 -7.97
C THR A 136 -6.13 -7.55 -6.88
N TRP A 137 -5.29 -7.01 -6.00
CA TRP A 137 -4.79 -7.76 -4.84
C TRP A 137 -5.88 -8.08 -3.83
N LEU A 138 -6.81 -7.14 -3.58
CA LEU A 138 -8.01 -7.45 -2.80
C LEU A 138 -8.78 -8.61 -3.43
N ILE A 139 -9.01 -8.59 -4.74
CA ILE A 139 -9.76 -9.65 -5.43
C ILE A 139 -9.04 -10.99 -5.35
N ALA A 140 -7.72 -11.02 -5.52
CA ALA A 140 -6.92 -12.23 -5.41
C ALA A 140 -6.98 -12.83 -4.00
N TRP A 141 -6.81 -11.99 -2.97
CA TRP A 141 -7.00 -12.36 -1.57
C TRP A 141 -8.41 -12.89 -1.31
N TRP A 142 -9.42 -12.22 -1.85
CA TRP A 142 -10.84 -12.53 -1.67
C TRP A 142 -11.19 -13.94 -2.15
N ILE A 143 -10.70 -14.35 -3.31
CA ILE A 143 -10.93 -15.70 -3.85
C ILE A 143 -9.87 -16.70 -3.43
N GLN A 144 -8.91 -16.27 -2.60
CA GLN A 144 -7.76 -17.07 -2.17
C GLN A 144 -6.99 -17.65 -3.36
N ASP A 145 -6.83 -16.87 -4.44
CA ASP A 145 -6.00 -17.24 -5.59
C ASP A 145 -4.53 -16.93 -5.25
N PRO A 146 -3.68 -17.96 -5.11
CA PRO A 146 -2.28 -17.78 -4.73
C PRO A 146 -1.42 -17.17 -5.84
N SER A 147 -1.94 -17.00 -7.06
CA SER A 147 -1.17 -16.49 -8.20
C SER A 147 -2.06 -15.76 -9.22
N PRO A 148 -2.52 -14.53 -8.91
CA PRO A 148 -3.26 -13.74 -9.88
C PRO A 148 -2.35 -13.43 -11.08
N THR A 149 -2.53 -14.17 -12.17
CA THR A 149 -1.73 -14.12 -13.42
C THR A 149 -1.71 -12.76 -14.13
N VAL A 150 -2.30 -11.71 -13.58
CA VAL A 150 -2.60 -10.44 -14.26
C VAL A 150 -1.74 -9.28 -13.76
N VAL A 151 -1.18 -9.36 -12.55
CA VAL A 151 -0.49 -8.24 -11.92
C VAL A 151 0.78 -8.76 -11.24
N PRO A 152 1.94 -8.09 -11.38
CA PRO A 152 3.12 -8.47 -10.62
C PRO A 152 2.77 -8.50 -9.13
N PRO A 153 3.21 -9.53 -8.38
CA PRO A 153 3.10 -9.54 -6.93
C PRO A 153 3.74 -8.25 -6.40
N PRO A 154 2.98 -7.39 -5.71
CA PRO A 154 3.55 -6.26 -5.05
C PRO A 154 4.43 -6.82 -3.94
N PRO A 155 5.45 -6.08 -3.48
CA PRO A 155 6.46 -6.60 -2.56
C PRO A 155 5.90 -7.27 -1.29
N PHE A 156 4.66 -6.91 -0.90
CA PHE A 156 3.95 -7.48 0.25
C PHE A 156 3.20 -8.80 -0.02
N ALA A 157 2.86 -9.13 -1.27
CA ALA A 157 2.23 -10.42 -1.59
C ALA A 157 3.23 -11.59 -1.52
N THR A 158 4.52 -11.26 -1.61
CA THR A 158 5.64 -12.17 -1.37
C THR A 158 6.04 -12.26 0.10
N ALA A 159 5.46 -11.45 0.99
CA ALA A 159 5.71 -11.55 2.42
C ALA A 159 5.08 -12.83 2.98
N ALA A 160 5.73 -13.40 3.99
CA ALA A 160 5.48 -14.74 4.53
C ALA A 160 3.98 -15.08 4.73
N PRO A 161 3.61 -16.38 4.66
CA PRO A 161 2.28 -16.85 5.03
C PRO A 161 1.85 -16.24 6.38
N GLY A 162 0.69 -15.56 6.42
CA GLY A 162 0.16 -14.93 7.63
C GLY A 162 0.33 -13.41 7.73
N THR A 163 0.91 -12.74 6.71
CA THR A 163 1.03 -11.26 6.69
C THR A 163 -0.33 -10.55 6.64
N TYR A 164 -1.34 -11.19 6.04
CA TYR A 164 -2.73 -10.73 6.07
C TYR A 164 -3.64 -11.85 6.58
N PRO A 165 -4.69 -11.51 7.35
CA PRO A 165 -5.66 -12.51 7.78
C PRO A 165 -6.37 -13.12 6.56
N PRO A 166 -6.77 -14.40 6.61
CA PRO A 166 -7.59 -14.97 5.54
C PRO A 166 -8.96 -14.26 5.49
N PRO A 167 -9.62 -14.24 4.33
CA PRO A 167 -10.99 -13.72 4.24
C PRO A 167 -11.95 -14.53 5.14
N PRO A 168 -13.11 -13.95 5.52
CA PRO A 168 -14.04 -14.58 6.47
C PRO A 168 -14.86 -15.74 5.87
N TRP A 169 -14.59 -16.14 4.62
CA TRP A 169 -15.27 -17.21 3.92
C TRP A 169 -14.28 -18.24 3.39
N GLU A 170 -14.78 -19.45 3.21
CA GLU A 170 -14.05 -20.53 2.55
C GLU A 170 -13.86 -20.26 1.04
N PRO A 171 -12.78 -20.78 0.40
CA PRO A 171 -12.47 -20.50 -1.00
C PRO A 171 -13.61 -20.82 -1.98
N ASP A 172 -14.33 -21.92 -1.73
CA ASP A 172 -15.45 -22.40 -2.55
C ASP A 172 -16.77 -21.66 -2.29
N GLN A 173 -16.85 -20.92 -1.18
CA GLN A 173 -18.02 -20.16 -0.74
C GLN A 173 -17.83 -18.65 -0.87
N ALA A 174 -16.71 -18.21 -1.48
CA ALA A 174 -16.39 -16.81 -1.61
C ALA A 174 -17.53 -16.03 -2.31
N PRO A 175 -18.17 -15.07 -1.63
CA PRO A 175 -19.23 -14.27 -2.21
C PRO A 175 -18.68 -13.47 -3.37
N ARG A 176 -19.48 -13.27 -4.42
CA ARG A 176 -19.08 -12.46 -5.58
C ARG A 176 -19.96 -11.23 -5.68
N PRO A 177 -19.74 -10.21 -4.84
CA PRO A 177 -20.55 -8.99 -4.87
C PRO A 177 -20.47 -8.28 -6.22
N GLN A 178 -21.43 -7.39 -6.48
CA GLN A 178 -21.59 -6.73 -7.77
C GLN A 178 -20.33 -5.99 -8.22
N TRP A 179 -19.66 -5.23 -7.35
CA TRP A 179 -18.44 -4.49 -7.67
C TRP A 179 -17.36 -5.43 -8.23
N MET A 180 -17.17 -6.59 -7.59
CA MET A 180 -16.17 -7.58 -7.98
C MET A 180 -16.51 -8.17 -9.35
N ARG A 181 -17.78 -8.55 -9.57
CA ARG A 181 -18.24 -9.07 -10.87
C ARG A 181 -18.01 -8.04 -11.99
N GLN A 182 -18.29 -6.76 -11.74
CA GLN A 182 -18.13 -5.68 -12.71
C GLN A 182 -16.66 -5.42 -13.05
N LEU A 183 -15.77 -5.44 -12.05
CA LEU A 183 -14.33 -5.28 -12.25
C LEU A 183 -13.75 -6.46 -13.03
N LEU A 184 -14.06 -7.69 -12.62
CA LEU A 184 -13.64 -8.91 -13.33
C LEU A 184 -14.11 -8.92 -14.79
N ALA A 185 -15.36 -8.53 -15.06
CA ALA A 185 -15.89 -8.43 -16.41
C ALA A 185 -15.18 -7.33 -17.23
N THR A 186 -14.76 -6.24 -16.60
CA THR A 186 -14.00 -5.18 -17.26
C THR A 186 -12.60 -5.64 -17.61
N TRP A 187 -11.91 -6.35 -16.72
CA TRP A 187 -10.60 -6.95 -17.02
C TRP A 187 -10.67 -8.02 -18.10
N ALA A 188 -11.70 -8.88 -18.08
CA ALA A 188 -11.89 -9.89 -19.11
C ALA A 188 -12.04 -9.27 -20.51
N ARG A 189 -12.80 -8.16 -20.60
CA ARG A 189 -12.95 -7.39 -21.85
C ARG A 189 -11.63 -6.77 -22.31
N GLN A 190 -10.92 -6.09 -21.42
CA GLN A 190 -9.61 -5.49 -21.75
C GLN A 190 -8.61 -6.54 -22.26
N ARG A 191 -8.55 -7.72 -21.63
CA ARG A 191 -7.69 -8.82 -22.09
C ARG A 191 -8.04 -9.34 -23.47
N ALA A 192 -9.33 -9.47 -23.77
CA ALA A 192 -9.80 -9.90 -25.09
C ALA A 192 -9.46 -8.88 -26.18
N GLU A 193 -9.42 -7.59 -25.84
CA GLU A 193 -9.04 -6.51 -26.75
C GLU A 193 -7.51 -6.42 -26.96
N THR A 194 -6.69 -6.82 -25.98
CA THR A 194 -5.22 -6.75 -26.04
C THR A 194 -4.53 -7.99 -26.60
N THR A 195 -5.25 -9.09 -26.86
CA THR A 195 -4.68 -10.31 -27.42
C THR A 195 -4.90 -10.32 -28.94
N PRO A 196 -3.88 -10.04 -29.78
CA PRO A 196 -4.05 -10.15 -31.22
C PRO A 196 -4.24 -11.64 -31.57
N THR A 197 -5.35 -11.94 -32.23
CA THR A 197 -5.57 -13.22 -32.94
C THR A 197 -4.53 -13.47 -34.01
#